data_AF-A0A661UI27-F1
#
_entry.id   AF-A0A661UI27-F1
#
_cell.length_a   1.000
_cell.length_b   1.000
_cell.length_c   1.000
_cell.angle_alpha   90.00
_cell.angle_beta   90.00
_cell.angle_gamma   90.00
#
_symmetry.space_group_name_H-M   'P 1'
#
loop_
_entity.id
_entity.type
_entity.pdbx_description
1 polymer ?
#
loop_
_entity_poly.entity_id
_entity_poly.type
_entity_poly.pdbx_seq_one_letter_code
_entity_poly.pdbx_strand_id
1 'polypeptide(L)'
;KNTVLLMGYQAEGTRGRTIMDKKETVKIHGREVPINAQIEMIDGFSGHADYNEMLAWLMPFNKPPRNTFMVHGEEEASRSMAEKIKQTYNWNVTIPTFGESFELE
;
A
#
# COMPACT_ATOMS: atom_id res chain seq x y z
N LYS A 1 -28.43 -6.01 -14.07
CA LYS A 1 -27.68 -5.54 -12.88
C LYS A 1 -26.26 -6.04 -13.02
N ASN A 2 -25.25 -5.17 -12.85
CA ASN A 2 -23.84 -5.49 -13.03
C ASN A 2 -23.07 -5.19 -11.75
N THR A 3 -22.00 -5.94 -11.50
CA THR A 3 -21.09 -5.74 -10.36
C THR A 3 -19.68 -5.49 -10.87
N VAL A 4 -18.99 -4.51 -10.27
CA VAL A 4 -17.54 -4.31 -10.41
C VAL A 4 -16.90 -4.78 -9.11
N LEU A 5 -16.08 -5.82 -9.20
CA LEU A 5 -15.33 -6.38 -8.07
C LEU A 5 -13.89 -5.85 -8.09
N LEU A 6 -13.50 -5.16 -7.04
CA LEU A 6 -12.12 -4.69 -6.82
C LEU A 6 -11.35 -5.76 -6.02
N MET A 7 -10.18 -6.19 -6.50
CA MET A 7 -9.44 -7.32 -5.92
C MET A 7 -8.09 -6.94 -5.31
N GLY A 8 -7.91 -5.68 -4.93
CA GLY A 8 -6.65 -5.21 -4.35
C GLY A 8 -6.66 -3.73 -4.04
N TYR A 9 -5.51 -3.24 -3.55
CA TYR A 9 -5.34 -1.84 -3.20
C TYR A 9 -5.54 -0.91 -4.42
N GLN A 10 -6.27 0.18 -4.20
CA GLN A 10 -6.54 1.18 -5.23
C GLN A 10 -5.70 2.42 -4.94
N ALA A 11 -4.66 2.69 -5.73
CA ALA A 11 -3.79 3.84 -5.49
C ALA A 11 -4.53 5.19 -5.56
N GLU A 12 -4.11 6.15 -4.74
CA GLU A 12 -4.67 7.50 -4.73
C GLU A 12 -4.60 8.15 -6.13
N GLY A 13 -5.64 8.92 -6.47
CA GLY A 13 -5.76 9.53 -7.80
C GLY A 13 -6.15 8.57 -8.95
N THR A 14 -6.29 7.26 -8.70
CA THR A 14 -6.77 6.33 -9.72
C THR A 14 -8.29 6.34 -9.85
N ARG A 15 -8.78 5.87 -11.00
CA ARG A 15 -10.22 5.61 -11.20
C ARG A 15 -10.76 4.54 -10.25
N GLY A 16 -9.94 3.53 -9.96
CA GLY A 16 -10.29 2.48 -9.02
C GLY A 16 -10.56 3.02 -7.63
N ARG A 17 -9.70 3.94 -7.13
CA ARG A 17 -9.92 4.65 -5.86
C ARG A 17 -11.21 5.47 -5.88
N THR A 18 -11.43 6.23 -6.96
CA THR A 18 -12.68 6.98 -7.15
C THR A 18 -13.93 6.10 -7.09
N ILE A 19 -13.90 4.93 -7.72
CA ILE A 19 -15.00 3.95 -7.71
C ILE A 19 -15.17 3.35 -6.31
N MET A 20 -14.06 3.01 -5.65
CA MET A 20 -14.02 2.45 -4.31
C MET A 20 -14.60 3.40 -3.26
N ASP A 21 -14.32 4.70 -3.40
CA ASP A 21 -14.85 5.77 -2.54
C ASP A 21 -16.35 6.05 -2.80
N LYS A 22 -16.99 5.27 -3.68
CA LYS A 22 -18.43 5.35 -4.02
C LYS A 22 -18.86 6.74 -4.50
N LYS A 23 -18.01 7.42 -5.27
CA LYS A 23 -18.40 8.66 -5.96
C LYS A 23 -19.52 8.36 -6.97
N GLU A 24 -20.31 9.38 -7.29
CA GLU A 24 -21.43 9.24 -8.24
C GLU A 24 -20.94 9.05 -9.68
N THR A 25 -19.79 9.63 -10.02
CA THR A 25 -19.18 9.56 -11.36
C THR A 25 -17.69 9.22 -11.30
N VAL A 26 -17.18 8.70 -12.42
CA VAL A 26 -15.75 8.52 -12.68
C VAL A 26 -15.40 9.03 -14.08
N LYS A 27 -14.28 9.75 -14.19
CA LYS A 27 -13.83 10.31 -15.46
C LYS A 27 -13.18 9.26 -16.35
N ILE A 28 -13.78 8.94 -17.50
CA ILE A 28 -13.26 7.98 -18.49
C ILE A 28 -13.16 8.69 -19.85
N HIS A 29 -11.98 8.67 -20.46
CA HIS A 29 -11.69 9.34 -21.74
C HIS A 29 -12.20 10.80 -21.81
N GLY A 30 -12.01 11.56 -20.73
CA GLY A 30 -12.40 12.97 -20.65
C GLY A 30 -13.87 13.23 -20.31
N ARG A 31 -14.70 12.18 -20.15
CA ARG A 31 -16.13 12.29 -19.84
C ARG A 31 -16.41 11.78 -18.44
N GLU A 32 -17.34 12.44 -17.75
CA GLU A 32 -17.91 11.93 -16.50
C GLU A 32 -18.87 10.78 -16.82
N VAL A 33 -18.62 9.61 -16.23
CA VAL A 33 -19.43 8.40 -16.42
C VAL A 33 -20.09 8.04 -15.09
N PRO A 34 -21.43 7.87 -15.02
CA PRO A 34 -22.12 7.52 -13.78
C PRO A 34 -21.79 6.10 -13.33
N ILE A 35 -21.60 5.92 -12.02
CA ILE A 35 -21.33 4.64 -11.39
C ILE A 35 -22.66 4.02 -10.94
N ASN A 36 -23.31 3.28 -11.85
CA ASN A 36 -24.59 2.60 -11.58
C ASN A 36 -24.43 1.12 -11.21
N ALA A 37 -23.22 0.57 -11.31
CA ALA A 37 -22.93 -0.81 -10.96
C ALA A 37 -22.80 -0.96 -9.43
N GLN A 38 -23.09 -2.16 -8.93
CA GLN A 38 -22.74 -2.51 -7.55
C GLN A 38 -21.22 -2.60 -7.44
N ILE A 39 -20.65 -1.97 -6.42
CA ILE A 39 -19.21 -1.98 -6.16
C ILE A 39 -18.95 -2.87 -4.96
N GLU A 40 -18.17 -3.93 -5.17
CA GLU A 40 -17.73 -4.84 -4.14
C GLU A 40 -16.20 -4.87 -4.08
N MET A 41 -15.67 -5.21 -2.91
CA MET A 41 -14.24 -5.39 -2.70
C MET A 41 -13.98 -6.77 -2.10
N ILE A 42 -12.93 -7.41 -2.58
CA ILE A 42 -12.38 -8.62 -1.97
C ILE A 42 -10.92 -8.38 -1.60
N ASP A 43 -10.61 -8.63 -0.33
CA ASP A 43 -9.26 -8.56 0.21
C ASP A 43 -8.51 -9.89 0.00
N GLY A 44 -7.17 -9.85 0.08
CA GLY A 44 -6.33 -11.06 0.01
C GLY A 44 -5.91 -11.51 -1.41
N PHE A 45 -6.33 -10.80 -2.47
CA PHE A 45 -5.94 -11.10 -3.86
C PHE A 45 -4.95 -10.09 -4.45
N SER A 46 -4.44 -9.16 -3.65
CA SER A 46 -3.53 -8.10 -4.10
C SER A 46 -2.13 -8.58 -4.50
N GLY A 47 -1.72 -9.77 -4.03
CA GLY A 47 -0.36 -10.28 -4.20
C GLY A 47 0.70 -9.58 -3.34
N HIS A 48 0.31 -8.62 -2.51
CA HIS A 48 1.18 -7.95 -1.56
C HIS A 48 0.96 -8.51 -0.16
N ALA A 49 2.07 -8.71 0.57
CA ALA A 49 2.01 -9.07 1.98
C ALA A 49 1.22 -8.02 2.76
N ASP A 50 0.28 -8.47 3.59
CA ASP A 50 -0.39 -7.62 4.54
C ASP A 50 0.56 -7.18 5.68
N TYR A 51 0.02 -6.40 6.62
CA TYR A 51 0.79 -5.89 7.74
C TYR A 51 1.45 -6.99 8.59
N ASN A 52 0.72 -8.07 8.88
CA ASN A 52 1.22 -9.16 9.71
C ASN A 52 2.14 -10.09 8.92
N GLU A 53 1.84 -10.32 7.64
CA GLU A 53 2.68 -11.10 6.73
C GLU A 53 4.05 -10.44 6.54
N MET A 54 4.10 -9.11 6.44
CA MET A 54 5.37 -8.37 6.41
C MET A 54 6.18 -8.58 7.70
N LEU A 55 5.56 -8.47 8.87
CA LEU A 55 6.26 -8.73 10.15
C LEU A 55 6.72 -10.19 10.25
N ALA A 56 5.88 -11.14 9.85
CA ALA A 56 6.22 -12.55 9.81
C ALA A 56 7.40 -12.82 8.86
N TRP A 57 7.46 -12.13 7.72
CA TRP A 57 8.55 -12.22 6.77
C TRP A 57 9.88 -11.69 7.33
N LEU A 58 9.84 -10.64 8.16
CA LEU A 58 11.03 -10.07 8.83
C LEU A 58 11.52 -10.89 10.03
N MET A 59 10.61 -11.58 10.73
CA MET A 59 10.89 -12.35 11.96
C MET A 59 12.10 -13.32 11.87
N PRO A 60 12.28 -14.14 10.81
CA PRO A 60 13.33 -15.17 10.78
C PRO A 60 14.75 -14.62 10.54
N PHE A 61 14.95 -13.31 10.43
CA PHE A 61 16.26 -12.72 10.24
C PHE A 61 17.11 -12.85 11.53
N ASN A 62 18.08 -13.76 11.52
CA ASN A 62 18.96 -14.03 12.68
C ASN A 62 19.86 -12.85 13.09
N LYS A 63 20.04 -11.86 12.20
CA LYS A 63 20.76 -10.62 12.48
C LYS A 63 19.98 -9.45 11.90
N PRO A 64 19.89 -8.31 12.62
CA PRO A 64 19.27 -7.11 12.08
C PRO A 64 20.05 -6.65 10.83
N PRO A 65 19.38 -6.22 9.76
CA PRO A 65 20.02 -5.49 8.68
C PRO A 65 20.73 -4.25 9.22
N ARG A 66 21.87 -3.87 8.62
CA ARG A 66 22.58 -2.62 8.97
C ARG A 66 21.68 -1.41 8.73
N ASN A 67 20.98 -1.40 7.60
CA ASN A 67 20.04 -0.37 7.19
C ASN A 67 18.79 -1.04 6.59
N THR A 68 17.61 -0.54 6.94
CA THR A 68 16.33 -0.94 6.34
C THR A 68 15.69 0.28 5.70
N PHE A 69 15.28 0.18 4.44
CA PHE A 69 14.61 1.27 3.72
C PHE A 69 13.17 0.86 3.41
N MET A 70 12.22 1.62 3.93
CA MET A 70 10.79 1.43 3.69
C MET A 70 10.37 2.27 2.49
N VAL A 71 9.90 1.60 1.44
CA VAL A 71 9.53 2.22 0.15
C VAL A 71 8.22 1.60 -0.35
N HIS A 72 7.67 2.15 -1.43
CA HIS A 72 6.47 1.62 -2.12
C HIS A 72 5.27 1.45 -1.17
N GLY A 73 4.96 2.49 -0.40
CA GLY A 73 3.78 2.58 0.43
C GLY A 73 3.31 4.03 0.54
N GLU A 74 2.06 4.22 0.94
CA GLU A 74 1.59 5.53 1.36
C GLU A 74 2.39 6.02 2.58
N GLU A 75 2.48 7.32 2.76
CA GLU A 75 3.31 7.92 3.81
C GLU A 75 2.94 7.42 5.21
N GLU A 76 1.64 7.43 5.55
CA GLU A 76 1.14 6.98 6.85
C GLU A 76 1.36 5.47 7.06
N ALA A 77 1.06 4.66 6.05
CA ALA A 77 1.28 3.22 6.10
C ALA A 77 2.77 2.88 6.29
N SER A 78 3.65 3.59 5.59
CA SER A 78 5.11 3.43 5.69
C SER A 78 5.62 3.84 7.07
N ARG A 79 5.14 4.96 7.63
CA ARG A 79 5.46 5.40 8.99
C ARG A 79 5.02 4.38 10.03
N SER A 80 3.79 3.91 9.95
CA SER A 80 3.24 2.91 10.86
C SER A 80 4.04 1.60 10.85
N MET A 81 4.37 1.08 9.66
CA MET A 81 5.19 -0.13 9.55
C MET A 81 6.61 0.09 10.06
N ALA A 82 7.25 1.21 9.73
CA ALA A 82 8.61 1.52 10.20
C ALA A 82 8.67 1.62 11.74
N GLU A 83 7.70 2.29 12.37
CA GLU A 83 7.58 2.35 13.82
C GLU A 83 7.40 0.97 14.44
N LYS A 84 6.58 0.12 13.83
CA LYS A 84 6.35 -1.25 14.31
C LYS A 84 7.60 -2.10 14.22
N ILE A 85 8.34 -2.04 13.12
CA ILE A 85 9.60 -2.75 12.93
C ILE A 85 10.62 -2.29 13.98
N LYS A 86 10.72 -0.98 14.22
CA LYS A 86 11.58 -0.42 15.27
C LYS A 86 11.20 -0.91 16.66
N GLN A 87 9.91 -0.89 17.02
CA GLN A 87 9.46 -1.35 18.33
C GLN A 87 9.62 -2.87 18.53
N THR A 88 9.43 -3.65 17.47
CA THR A 88 9.39 -5.12 17.55
C THR A 88 10.78 -5.74 17.45
N TYR A 89 11.62 -5.22 16.56
CA TYR A 89 12.92 -5.82 16.24
C TYR A 89 14.11 -4.91 16.56
N ASN A 90 13.87 -3.66 16.97
CA ASN A 90 14.91 -2.65 17.21
C ASN A 90 15.80 -2.40 15.99
N TRP A 91 15.25 -2.51 14.78
CA TRP A 91 15.96 -2.22 13.54
C TRP A 91 15.97 -0.72 13.25
N ASN A 92 17.02 -0.27 12.57
CA ASN A 92 17.05 1.06 11.98
C ASN A 92 16.28 1.05 10.65
N VAL A 93 15.18 1.83 10.59
CA VAL A 93 14.32 1.92 9.42
C VAL A 93 14.25 3.38 8.96
N THR A 94 14.62 3.61 7.71
CA THR A 94 14.54 4.91 7.03
C THR A 94 13.40 4.87 6.03
N ILE A 95 12.61 5.94 5.94
CA ILE A 95 11.62 6.15 4.87
C ILE A 95 12.22 7.21 3.94
N PRO A 96 12.82 6.81 2.81
CA PRO A 96 13.46 7.76 1.91
C PRO A 96 12.49 8.75 1.29
N THR A 97 13.01 9.93 1.00
CA THR A 97 12.33 10.91 0.14
C THR A 97 12.73 10.73 -1.32
N PHE A 98 11.89 11.20 -2.25
CA PHE A 98 12.16 11.08 -3.68
C PHE A 98 13.48 11.79 -4.05
N GLY A 99 14.38 11.05 -4.71
CA GLY A 99 15.70 11.55 -5.11
C GLY A 99 16.78 11.48 -4.04
N GLU A 100 16.45 11.04 -2.82
CA GLU A 100 17.44 10.80 -1.77
C GLU A 100 18.33 9.61 -2.13
N SER A 101 19.61 9.70 -1.77
CA SER A 101 20.63 8.70 -2.09
C SER A 101 21.40 8.32 -0.83
N PHE A 102 21.78 7.04 -0.75
CA PHE A 102 22.51 6.48 0.39
C PHE A 102 23.71 5.68 -0.13
N GLU A 103 24.85 5.85 0.51
CA GLU A 103 26.00 4.94 0.31
C GLU A 103 25.86 3.75 1.25
N LEU A 104 26.08 2.54 0.72
CA LEU A 104 26.02 1.31 1.50
C LEU A 104 27.46 0.84 1.75
N GLU A 105 27.81 0.70 3.03
CA GLU A 105 29.07 0.11 3.48
C GLU A 105 29.04 -1.42 3.56
#